data_AF-A0A961T9X2-F1
#
_entry.id   AF-A0A961T9X2-F1
#
_cell.length_a   1.000
_cell.length_b   1.000
_cell.length_c   1.000
_cell.angle_alpha   90.00
_cell.angle_beta   90.00
_cell.angle_gamma   90.00
#
_symmetry.space_group_name_H-M   'P 1'
#
loop_
_entity.id
_entity.type
_entity.pdbx_description
1 polymer ?
#
loop_
_entity_poly.entity_id
_entity_poly.type
_entity_poly.pdbx_seq_one_letter_code
_entity_poly.pdbx_strand_id
1 'polypeptide(L)'
;LLMPKLARLMRYPVKGLPGEDLHETRLAAGEGIAHDRRFALTRTVASTMDGAWMACHSFFINARQDGLLRFRQKLDDKANMLHLTSPEGSVLSIDLTDPDAIAQANRQLPMFLWSLETGDANPFPPMLAERRREAGSLSGYWDFTDSAVSLINLASVREMEKAAGLGVDPVRFRGNLLVDGLEPWEEFSFPGRRLQIGGAELEGIRPAARCPATSVNPATASRDLDIPAIMIKAFGHNYCGIYLRVVKPGMIKSGDRITIGGNAGLPLEEATSHGAPDYRLWPKFARVVAHDGQTTTLASDGPWPLPQAHPGQRLRLHGIKNTETEISASTNGAITVDLANTDLPDRILVSGPFGRG
;
A
#
# COMPACT_ATOMS: atom_id res chain seq x y z
N LEU A 1 2.32 -24.48 -10.98
CA LEU A 1 2.17 -23.20 -10.26
C LEU A 1 3.49 -22.87 -9.58
N LEU A 2 4.03 -21.68 -9.84
CA LEU A 2 5.19 -21.16 -9.10
C LEU A 2 4.80 -21.03 -7.63
N MET A 3 5.70 -21.37 -6.71
CA MET A 3 5.44 -21.17 -5.28
C MET A 3 5.54 -19.68 -4.94
N PRO A 4 4.56 -19.11 -4.19
CA PRO A 4 4.61 -17.71 -3.76
C PRO A 4 5.87 -17.41 -2.95
N LYS A 5 6.57 -16.34 -3.30
CA LYS A 5 7.84 -15.94 -2.66
C LYS A 5 7.98 -14.43 -2.57
N LEU A 6 8.73 -13.97 -1.57
CA LEU A 6 9.20 -12.59 -1.47
C LEU A 6 10.28 -12.38 -2.53
N ALA A 7 9.97 -11.68 -3.62
CA ALA A 7 10.89 -11.44 -4.72
C ALA A 7 11.87 -10.32 -4.42
N ARG A 8 11.40 -9.26 -3.75
CA ARG A 8 12.21 -8.08 -3.42
C ARG A 8 11.70 -7.42 -2.13
N LEU A 9 12.64 -6.96 -1.32
CA LEU A 9 12.39 -6.29 -0.05
C LEU A 9 12.89 -4.85 -0.14
N MET A 10 12.04 -3.89 0.21
CA MET A 10 12.35 -2.47 0.11
C MET A 10 12.00 -1.70 1.38
N ARG A 11 12.81 -0.68 1.65
CA ARG A 11 12.61 0.30 2.72
C ARG A 11 12.60 1.71 2.15
N TYR A 12 11.83 2.61 2.76
CA TYR A 12 11.77 4.03 2.38
C TYR A 12 12.07 4.92 3.60
N PRO A 13 13.35 5.13 3.99
CA PRO A 13 13.68 5.88 5.21
C PRO A 13 13.00 7.25 5.35
N VAL A 14 13.05 8.05 4.29
CA VAL A 14 12.33 9.32 4.16
C VAL A 14 11.09 9.15 3.28
N LYS A 15 9.91 9.53 3.80
CA LYS A 15 8.64 9.54 3.06
C LYS A 15 8.76 10.44 1.81
N GLY A 16 8.32 9.93 0.65
CA GLY A 16 8.38 10.63 -0.63
C GLY A 16 9.63 10.27 -1.46
N LEU A 17 10.81 10.13 -0.83
CA LEU A 17 12.05 9.83 -1.55
C LEU A 17 12.09 8.40 -2.12
N PRO A 18 12.96 8.09 -3.10
CA PRO A 18 13.14 6.74 -3.65
C PRO A 18 13.52 5.72 -2.57
N GLY A 19 13.05 4.49 -2.69
CA GLY A 19 13.36 3.42 -1.74
C GLY A 19 14.76 2.84 -1.95
N GLU A 20 15.22 2.07 -0.98
CA GLU A 20 16.43 1.25 -1.05
C GLU A 20 16.09 -0.24 -0.95
N ASP A 21 16.89 -1.05 -1.62
CA ASP A 21 16.81 -2.50 -1.58
C ASP A 21 17.43 -3.05 -0.30
N LEU A 22 16.74 -4.03 0.29
CA LEU A 22 17.25 -4.82 1.40
C LEU A 22 17.40 -6.27 0.96
N HIS A 23 18.50 -6.91 1.33
CA HIS A 23 18.64 -8.35 1.18
C HIS A 23 17.78 -9.10 2.20
N GLU A 24 17.84 -8.64 3.46
CA GLU A 24 17.12 -9.20 4.60
C GLU A 24 16.81 -8.11 5.63
N THR A 25 15.82 -8.33 6.49
CA THR A 25 15.49 -7.45 7.62
C THR A 25 14.69 -8.18 8.69
N ARG A 26 14.76 -7.67 9.92
CA ARG A 26 13.89 -8.12 11.01
C ARG A 26 12.61 -7.29 11.02
N LEU A 27 11.47 -7.95 10.92
CA LEU A 27 10.18 -7.34 11.18
C LEU A 27 9.91 -7.32 12.69
N ALA A 28 9.42 -6.19 13.20
CA ALA A 28 9.02 -6.02 14.60
C ALA A 28 7.49 -5.94 14.73
N ALA A 29 6.91 -6.51 15.80
CA ALA A 29 5.46 -6.55 16.01
C ALA A 29 4.87 -5.16 16.24
N GLY A 30 3.70 -4.89 15.66
CA GLY A 30 3.07 -3.55 15.62
C GLY A 30 3.81 -2.52 14.77
N GLU A 31 5.06 -2.80 14.43
CA GLU A 31 5.94 -2.04 13.57
C GLU A 31 6.09 -2.80 12.23
N GLY A 32 7.11 -2.45 11.46
CA GLY A 32 7.44 -3.12 10.21
C GLY A 32 8.94 -3.28 10.07
N ILE A 33 9.46 -2.81 8.94
CA ILE A 33 10.89 -2.76 8.66
C ILE A 33 11.50 -1.60 9.47
N ALA A 34 12.63 -1.87 10.15
CA ALA A 34 13.34 -0.85 10.91
C ALA A 34 13.65 0.38 10.03
N HIS A 35 13.31 1.57 10.53
CA HIS A 35 13.48 2.86 9.87
C HIS A 35 12.64 3.12 8.62
N ASP A 36 11.70 2.25 8.25
CA ASP A 36 10.79 2.55 7.15
C ASP A 36 9.90 3.75 7.46
N ARG A 37 9.97 4.77 6.60
CA ARG A 37 9.27 6.05 6.72
C ARG A 37 9.47 6.74 8.08
N ARG A 38 10.58 6.46 8.79
CA ARG A 38 10.94 7.12 10.07
C ARG A 38 10.98 8.64 9.93
N PHE A 39 11.36 9.13 8.76
CA PHE A 39 11.47 10.55 8.49
C PHE A 39 10.50 11.01 7.40
N ALA A 40 10.16 12.29 7.41
CA ALA A 40 9.41 12.91 6.33
C ALA A 40 9.80 14.38 6.20
N LEU A 41 9.84 14.88 4.96
CA LEU A 41 10.01 16.30 4.71
C LEU A 41 8.65 16.99 4.89
N THR A 42 8.62 18.16 5.52
CA THR A 42 7.38 18.93 5.80
C THR A 42 7.63 20.45 5.74
N ARG A 43 6.56 21.24 5.63
CA ARG A 43 6.53 22.69 5.87
C ARG A 43 5.52 23.01 6.96
N THR A 44 5.84 22.64 8.18
CA THR A 44 5.06 22.96 9.38
C THR A 44 5.95 23.60 10.44
N VAL A 45 5.34 24.20 11.45
CA VAL A 45 6.07 24.76 12.60
C VAL A 45 6.75 23.65 13.39
N ALA A 46 7.98 23.89 13.85
CA ALA A 46 8.77 22.92 14.61
C ALA A 46 8.03 22.34 15.84
N SER A 47 7.18 23.15 16.48
CA SER A 47 6.36 22.74 17.63
C SER A 47 5.34 21.64 17.34
N THR A 48 5.03 21.38 16.06
CA THR A 48 4.15 20.28 15.62
C THR A 48 4.92 19.00 15.25
N MET A 49 6.24 18.98 15.47
CA MET A 49 7.12 17.83 15.21
C MET A 49 7.52 17.16 16.53
N ASP A 50 6.54 16.86 17.37
CA ASP A 50 6.70 16.20 18.68
C ASP A 50 6.73 14.66 18.58
N GLY A 51 6.91 14.11 17.37
CA GLY A 51 6.85 12.67 17.12
C GLY A 51 5.42 12.13 16.94
N ALA A 52 4.38 12.97 17.02
CA ALA A 52 3.02 12.55 16.71
C ALA A 52 2.88 12.12 15.24
N TRP A 53 1.92 11.22 14.98
CA TRP A 53 1.55 10.88 13.61
C TRP A 53 0.83 12.06 12.95
N MET A 54 1.21 12.36 11.72
CA MET A 54 0.54 13.38 10.90
C MET A 54 0.08 12.73 9.60
N ALA A 55 -1.06 13.19 9.07
CA ALA A 55 -1.57 12.73 7.80
C ALA A 55 -0.61 13.05 6.64
N CYS A 56 -0.66 12.23 5.59
CA CYS A 56 0.30 12.32 4.48
C CYS A 56 0.35 13.70 3.79
N HIS A 57 -0.75 14.45 3.78
CA HIS A 57 -0.83 15.78 3.17
C HIS A 57 -0.01 16.86 3.90
N SER A 58 0.48 16.56 5.10
CA SER A 58 1.39 17.43 5.86
C SER A 58 2.84 17.33 5.41
N PHE A 59 3.15 16.40 4.49
CA PHE A 59 4.50 16.13 4.01
C PHE A 59 4.65 16.47 2.53
N PHE A 60 5.90 16.63 2.10
CA PHE A 60 6.25 16.55 0.69
C PHE A 60 6.01 15.12 0.22
N ILE A 61 5.15 14.95 -0.79
CA ILE A 61 4.74 13.64 -1.30
C ILE A 61 4.69 13.65 -2.82
N ASN A 62 5.00 12.51 -3.45
CA ASN A 62 5.00 12.38 -4.92
C ASN A 62 3.63 12.61 -5.56
N ALA A 63 2.55 12.68 -4.79
CA ALA A 63 1.25 13.10 -5.30
C ALA A 63 1.19 14.60 -5.65
N ARG A 64 2.08 15.42 -5.10
CA ARG A 64 2.13 16.88 -5.28
C ARG A 64 3.48 17.39 -5.76
N GLN A 65 4.57 16.72 -5.42
CA GLN A 65 5.94 17.11 -5.76
C GLN A 65 6.69 15.95 -6.42
N ASP A 66 6.57 15.84 -7.74
CA ASP A 66 7.15 14.73 -8.50
C ASP A 66 8.68 14.71 -8.42
N GLY A 67 9.29 15.91 -8.35
CA GLY A 67 10.74 16.10 -8.26
C GLY A 67 11.42 15.42 -7.06
N LEU A 68 10.67 15.01 -6.03
CA LEU A 68 11.21 14.25 -4.89
C LEU A 68 11.94 12.99 -5.32
N LEU A 69 11.51 12.35 -6.42
CA LEU A 69 12.15 11.14 -6.93
C LEU A 69 13.51 11.40 -7.61
N ARG A 70 13.91 12.67 -7.81
CA ARG A 70 15.26 13.03 -8.30
C ARG A 70 16.31 12.98 -7.19
N PHE A 71 15.89 13.02 -5.93
CA PHE A 71 16.79 12.90 -4.77
C PHE A 71 17.16 11.44 -4.56
N ARG A 72 18.30 11.18 -3.92
CA ARG A 72 18.67 9.85 -3.45
C ARG A 72 18.74 9.82 -1.93
N GLN A 73 18.53 8.64 -1.37
CA GLN A 73 18.77 8.39 0.05
C GLN A 73 19.54 7.08 0.22
N LYS A 74 20.30 6.99 1.29
CA LYS A 74 20.92 5.76 1.77
C LYS A 74 20.96 5.79 3.28
N LEU A 75 20.44 4.75 3.91
CA LEU A 75 20.57 4.56 5.36
C LEU A 75 21.62 3.48 5.65
N ASP A 76 22.68 3.84 6.37
CA ASP A 76 23.68 2.91 6.88
C ASP A 76 23.33 2.52 8.31
N ASP A 77 22.69 1.35 8.48
CA ASP A 77 22.28 0.83 9.79
C ASP A 77 23.49 0.57 10.72
N LYS A 78 24.69 0.28 10.18
CA LYS A 78 25.87 0.00 11.00
C LYS A 78 26.51 1.29 11.52
N ALA A 79 26.59 2.30 10.64
CA ALA A 79 27.12 3.60 10.99
C ALA A 79 26.10 4.51 11.69
N ASN A 80 24.81 4.13 11.71
CA ASN A 80 23.71 4.98 12.14
C ASN A 80 23.65 6.32 11.37
N MET A 81 23.90 6.28 10.06
CA MET A 81 23.96 7.47 9.21
C MET A 81 22.86 7.47 8.16
N LEU A 82 22.08 8.54 8.08
CA LEU A 82 21.21 8.81 6.94
C LEU A 82 21.88 9.81 6.00
N HIS A 83 22.08 9.41 4.74
CA HIS A 83 22.61 10.27 3.69
C HIS A 83 21.51 10.61 2.70
N LEU A 84 21.30 11.89 2.43
CA LEU A 84 20.44 12.41 1.38
C LEU A 84 21.30 13.07 0.32
N THR A 85 21.03 12.82 -0.96
CA THR A 85 21.72 13.46 -2.09
C THR A 85 20.73 14.24 -2.92
N SER A 86 20.99 15.53 -3.12
CA SER A 86 20.18 16.38 -3.99
C SER A 86 20.43 16.06 -5.47
N PRO A 87 19.53 16.48 -6.38
CA PRO A 87 19.73 16.29 -7.82
C PRO A 87 21.00 16.99 -8.36
N GLU A 88 21.48 18.01 -7.66
CA GLU A 88 22.68 18.80 -7.98
C GLU A 88 23.96 18.15 -7.40
N GLY A 89 23.83 17.08 -6.62
CA GLY A 89 24.95 16.33 -6.06
C GLY A 89 25.35 16.73 -4.64
N SER A 90 24.69 17.72 -4.03
CA SER A 90 24.90 18.06 -2.62
C SER A 90 24.53 16.89 -1.72
N VAL A 91 25.31 16.64 -0.66
CA VAL A 91 25.05 15.55 0.28
C VAL A 91 24.76 16.12 1.67
N LEU A 92 23.64 15.73 2.25
CA LEU A 92 23.28 15.98 3.65
C LEU A 92 23.40 14.67 4.42
N SER A 93 24.30 14.63 5.40
CA SER A 93 24.54 13.45 6.25
C SER A 93 24.05 13.72 7.66
N ILE A 94 23.28 12.79 8.22
CA ILE A 94 22.62 12.93 9.51
C ILE A 94 23.03 11.75 10.38
N ASP A 95 23.77 12.03 11.45
CA ASP A 95 24.13 11.05 12.49
C ASP A 95 22.92 10.80 13.39
N LEU A 96 22.37 9.60 13.32
CA LEU A 96 21.15 9.24 14.04
C LEU A 96 21.39 8.98 15.54
N THR A 97 22.65 8.97 15.97
CA THR A 97 23.06 8.88 17.38
C THR A 97 23.17 10.25 18.05
N ASP A 98 23.38 11.31 17.26
CA ASP A 98 23.41 12.70 17.76
C ASP A 98 21.97 13.22 17.93
N PRO A 99 21.55 13.59 19.16
CA PRO A 99 20.22 14.15 19.40
C PRO A 99 19.95 15.47 18.66
N ASP A 100 21.00 16.22 18.31
CA ASP A 100 20.88 17.51 17.63
C ASP A 100 20.94 17.39 16.09
N ALA A 101 21.21 16.20 15.54
CA ALA A 101 21.45 16.02 14.11
C ALA A 101 20.25 16.44 13.23
N ILE A 102 19.01 16.22 13.69
CA ILE A 102 17.82 16.66 12.98
C ILE A 102 17.72 18.19 12.96
N ALA A 103 17.99 18.85 14.08
CA ALA A 103 18.01 20.30 14.16
C ALA A 103 19.13 20.91 13.29
N GLN A 104 20.30 20.27 13.25
CA GLN A 104 21.41 20.62 12.37
C GLN A 104 21.06 20.45 10.89
N ALA A 105 20.40 19.34 10.53
CA ALA A 105 19.91 19.09 9.17
C ALA A 105 18.88 20.13 8.74
N ASN A 106 17.95 20.50 9.63
CA ASN A 106 16.91 21.49 9.38
C ASN A 106 17.45 22.89 9.04
N ARG A 107 18.65 23.25 9.51
CA ARG A 107 19.31 24.51 9.12
C ARG A 107 19.82 24.49 7.68
N GLN A 108 20.05 23.32 7.10
CA GLN A 108 20.60 23.14 5.76
C GLN A 108 19.52 22.80 4.71
N LEU A 109 18.37 22.26 5.15
CA LEU A 109 17.30 21.80 4.27
C LEU A 109 16.73 22.84 3.30
N PRO A 110 16.55 24.13 3.65
CA PRO A 110 16.07 25.13 2.69
C PRO A 110 16.93 25.22 1.43
N MET A 111 18.25 25.26 1.61
CA MET A 111 19.20 25.26 0.50
C MET A 111 19.28 23.90 -0.20
N PHE A 112 19.23 22.81 0.58
CA PHE A 112 19.30 21.45 0.03
C PHE A 112 18.10 21.10 -0.86
N LEU A 113 16.92 21.64 -0.57
CA LEU A 113 15.67 21.39 -1.29
C LEU A 113 15.33 22.50 -2.29
N TRP A 114 16.22 23.47 -2.51
CA TRP A 114 15.97 24.64 -3.37
C TRP A 114 15.45 24.25 -4.77
N SER A 115 15.93 23.14 -5.34
CA SER A 115 15.49 22.67 -6.66
C SER A 115 14.09 22.02 -6.70
N LEU A 116 13.49 21.75 -5.54
CA LEU A 116 12.08 21.36 -5.40
C LEU A 116 11.16 22.56 -5.16
N GLU A 117 11.70 23.74 -4.90
CA GLU A 117 10.88 24.90 -4.51
C GLU A 117 10.13 25.46 -5.71
N THR A 118 8.93 24.92 -5.92
CA THR A 118 7.99 25.33 -6.97
C THR A 118 7.13 26.50 -6.51
N GLY A 119 7.72 27.67 -6.22
CA GLY A 119 7.00 28.95 -6.10
C GLY A 119 5.83 29.04 -5.09
N ASP A 120 5.57 28.01 -4.27
CA ASP A 120 4.47 27.99 -3.32
C ASP A 120 4.76 28.97 -2.18
N ALA A 121 3.80 29.86 -1.91
CA ALA A 121 3.86 30.91 -0.90
C ALA A 121 3.75 30.38 0.56
N ASN A 122 4.29 29.19 0.85
CA ASN A 122 4.32 28.68 2.22
C ASN A 122 5.41 29.43 3.00
N PRO A 123 5.06 30.15 4.08
CA PRO A 123 6.01 30.97 4.83
C PRO A 123 6.99 30.14 5.67
N PHE A 124 6.74 28.83 5.84
CA PHE A 124 7.58 27.96 6.65
C PHE A 124 8.70 27.31 5.82
N PRO A 125 9.95 27.32 6.33
CA PRO A 125 11.05 26.61 5.67
C PRO A 125 10.78 25.10 5.68
N PRO A 126 11.32 24.35 4.69
CA PRO A 126 11.21 22.91 4.72
C PRO A 126 12.03 22.33 5.88
N MET A 127 11.49 21.31 6.52
CA MET A 127 12.07 20.64 7.67
C MET A 127 11.95 19.12 7.51
N LEU A 128 12.87 18.40 8.14
CA LEU A 128 12.84 16.97 8.34
C LEU A 128 12.19 16.69 9.69
N ALA A 129 11.00 16.10 9.63
CA ALA A 129 10.33 15.54 10.79
C ALA A 129 10.79 14.10 11.02
N GLU A 130 10.81 13.69 12.28
CA GLU A 130 11.21 12.36 12.69
C GLU A 130 10.16 11.75 13.62
N ARG A 131 9.80 10.49 13.35
CA ARG A 131 8.93 9.69 14.21
C ARG A 131 9.63 8.43 14.65
N ARG A 132 10.36 8.54 15.76
CA ARG A 132 10.99 7.39 16.46
C ARG A 132 9.91 6.61 17.21
N ARG A 133 10.22 5.36 17.54
CA ARG A 133 9.40 4.57 18.44
C ARG A 133 9.59 5.11 19.86
N GLU A 134 8.51 5.47 20.52
CA GLU A 134 8.51 5.85 21.94
C GLU A 134 7.63 4.89 22.75
N ALA A 135 7.72 4.96 24.08
CA ALA A 135 6.89 4.11 24.94
C ALA A 135 5.40 4.43 24.71
N GLY A 136 4.65 3.42 24.23
CA GLY A 136 3.21 3.55 23.97
C GLY A 136 2.86 4.12 22.59
N SER A 137 3.82 4.39 21.71
CA SER A 137 3.57 4.86 20.34
C SER A 137 4.29 4.00 19.30
N LEU A 138 3.71 3.96 18.09
CA LEU A 138 4.34 3.33 16.92
C LEU A 138 5.25 4.33 16.20
N SER A 139 6.28 3.85 15.52
CA SER A 139 7.17 4.70 14.72
C SER A 139 6.58 5.04 13.33
N GLY A 140 7.33 5.80 12.53
CA GLY A 140 7.11 5.92 11.08
C GLY A 140 5.91 6.77 10.62
N TYR A 141 6.07 7.51 9.53
CA TYR A 141 5.01 8.27 8.87
C TYR A 141 4.34 7.44 7.77
N TRP A 142 3.84 6.25 8.12
CA TRP A 142 3.05 5.41 7.21
C TRP A 142 1.70 6.05 6.89
N ASP A 143 1.00 5.52 5.90
CA ASP A 143 -0.28 6.08 5.45
C ASP A 143 -1.41 5.84 6.47
N PHE A 144 -1.29 4.78 7.28
CA PHE A 144 -2.11 4.54 8.46
C PHE A 144 -1.22 4.10 9.62
N THR A 145 -1.62 4.41 10.85
CA THR A 145 -0.89 4.06 12.07
C THR A 145 -0.85 2.55 12.34
N ASP A 146 -1.78 1.79 11.79
CA ASP A 146 -1.95 0.35 12.01
C ASP A 146 -1.28 -0.54 10.94
N SER A 147 -0.61 0.06 9.94
CA SER A 147 -0.06 -0.66 8.78
C SER A 147 1.35 -0.21 8.40
N ALA A 148 2.32 -0.78 9.09
CA ALA A 148 3.74 -0.50 8.87
C ALA A 148 4.35 -1.21 7.64
N VAL A 149 3.62 -2.15 7.04
CA VAL A 149 4.10 -2.96 5.92
C VAL A 149 3.10 -2.95 4.79
N SER A 150 3.58 -2.81 3.56
CA SER A 150 2.77 -2.93 2.34
C SER A 150 3.31 -4.03 1.43
N LEU A 151 2.41 -4.80 0.83
CA LEU A 151 2.71 -5.90 -0.08
C LEU A 151 2.18 -5.60 -1.47
N ILE A 152 3.00 -5.86 -2.49
CA ILE A 152 2.67 -5.72 -3.92
C ILE A 152 2.87 -7.06 -4.61
N ASN A 153 1.83 -7.54 -5.27
CA ASN A 153 1.92 -8.71 -6.13
C ASN A 153 2.40 -8.31 -7.53
N LEU A 154 3.54 -8.84 -7.95
CA LEU A 154 4.11 -8.56 -9.26
C LEU A 154 3.24 -9.10 -10.40
N ALA A 155 2.43 -10.14 -10.18
CA ALA A 155 1.47 -10.60 -11.17
C ALA A 155 0.37 -9.56 -11.44
N SER A 156 -0.14 -8.89 -10.40
CA SER A 156 -1.09 -7.77 -10.54
C SER A 156 -0.46 -6.58 -11.27
N VAL A 157 0.82 -6.30 -11.03
CA VAL A 157 1.58 -5.27 -11.77
C VAL A 157 1.62 -5.60 -13.26
N ARG A 158 1.90 -6.85 -13.65
CA ARG A 158 1.88 -7.28 -15.06
C ARG A 158 0.50 -7.11 -15.72
N GLU A 159 -0.61 -7.29 -14.99
CA GLU A 159 -1.95 -6.98 -15.53
C GLU A 159 -2.15 -5.48 -15.76
N MET A 160 -1.62 -4.63 -14.87
CA MET A 160 -1.61 -3.18 -15.10
C MET A 160 -0.74 -2.79 -16.30
N GLU A 161 0.41 -3.45 -16.51
CA GLU A 161 1.25 -3.23 -17.70
C GLU A 161 0.48 -3.51 -18.99
N LYS A 162 -0.22 -4.66 -19.04
CA LYS A 162 -1.09 -5.02 -20.18
C LYS A 162 -2.17 -3.97 -20.40
N ALA A 163 -2.83 -3.50 -19.34
CA ALA A 163 -3.88 -2.50 -19.42
C ALA A 163 -3.35 -1.11 -19.85
N ALA A 164 -2.14 -0.74 -19.43
CA ALA A 164 -1.49 0.51 -19.78
C ALA A 164 -0.92 0.50 -21.20
N GLY A 165 -0.58 -0.67 -21.74
CA GLY A 165 0.14 -0.81 -23.01
C GLY A 165 1.59 -0.33 -22.95
N LEU A 166 2.12 -0.12 -21.74
CA LEU A 166 3.45 0.42 -21.44
C LEU A 166 4.00 -0.30 -20.20
N GLY A 167 5.33 -0.33 -20.05
CA GLY A 167 5.98 -0.91 -18.87
C GLY A 167 5.64 -0.12 -17.59
N VAL A 168 5.34 -0.85 -16.50
CA VAL A 168 4.94 -0.27 -15.21
C VAL A 168 5.92 -0.78 -14.16
N ASP A 169 6.85 0.09 -13.77
CA ASP A 169 7.78 -0.22 -12.68
C ASP A 169 7.02 -0.45 -11.34
N PRO A 170 7.14 -1.62 -10.69
CA PRO A 170 6.46 -1.91 -9.43
C PRO A 170 6.86 -0.97 -8.27
N VAL A 171 8.02 -0.29 -8.36
CA VAL A 171 8.46 0.70 -7.35
C VAL A 171 7.50 1.89 -7.27
N ARG A 172 6.72 2.17 -8.32
CA ARG A 172 5.65 3.20 -8.32
C ARG A 172 4.67 3.03 -7.16
N PHE A 173 4.40 1.78 -6.77
CA PHE A 173 3.45 1.45 -5.69
C PHE A 173 4.06 1.55 -4.30
N ARG A 174 5.37 1.83 -4.19
CA ARG A 174 6.11 2.03 -2.95
C ARG A 174 5.90 0.94 -1.89
N GLY A 175 5.77 -0.30 -2.39
CA GLY A 175 5.63 -1.51 -1.60
C GLY A 175 6.90 -1.84 -0.82
N ASN A 176 6.75 -2.44 0.35
CA ASN A 176 7.87 -2.98 1.12
C ASN A 176 8.18 -4.42 0.69
N LEU A 177 7.14 -5.23 0.49
CA LEU A 177 7.23 -6.64 0.11
C LEU A 177 6.73 -6.80 -1.32
N LEU A 178 7.63 -6.98 -2.28
CA LEU A 178 7.26 -7.29 -3.66
C LEU A 178 7.30 -8.81 -3.83
N VAL A 179 6.18 -9.39 -4.21
CA VAL A 179 5.99 -10.86 -4.20
C VAL A 179 5.72 -11.39 -5.60
N ASP A 180 6.18 -12.60 -5.87
CA ASP A 180 5.97 -13.29 -7.15
C ASP A 180 5.47 -14.72 -6.91
N GLY A 181 4.93 -15.35 -7.95
CA GLY A 181 4.37 -16.71 -7.88
C GLY A 181 2.93 -16.78 -7.36
N LEU A 182 2.27 -15.64 -7.18
CA LEU A 182 0.82 -15.56 -6.99
C LEU A 182 0.11 -15.36 -8.33
N GLU A 183 -1.15 -15.75 -8.42
CA GLU A 183 -2.02 -15.32 -9.51
C GLU A 183 -2.30 -13.81 -9.42
N PRO A 184 -2.61 -13.13 -10.52
CA PRO A 184 -3.00 -11.73 -10.48
C PRO A 184 -4.16 -11.50 -9.49
N TRP A 185 -4.04 -10.44 -8.69
CA TRP A 185 -5.02 -10.01 -7.69
C TRP A 185 -5.23 -10.95 -6.50
N GLU A 186 -4.49 -12.06 -6.42
CA GLU A 186 -4.59 -13.03 -5.33
C GLU A 186 -4.29 -12.40 -3.96
N GLU A 187 -3.53 -11.31 -3.90
CA GLU A 187 -3.29 -10.59 -2.64
C GLU A 187 -4.58 -10.09 -1.97
N PHE A 188 -5.68 -9.93 -2.72
CA PHE A 188 -6.98 -9.55 -2.16
C PHE A 188 -7.68 -10.68 -1.41
N SER A 189 -7.12 -11.89 -1.38
CA SER A 189 -7.57 -12.96 -0.48
C SER A 189 -6.98 -12.90 0.91
N PHE A 190 -5.96 -12.06 1.12
CA PHE A 190 -5.18 -12.02 2.34
C PHE A 190 -5.79 -11.17 3.47
N PRO A 191 -6.59 -10.10 3.21
CA PRO A 191 -7.23 -9.36 4.29
C PRO A 191 -8.03 -10.27 5.23
N GLY A 192 -7.77 -10.13 6.54
CA GLY A 192 -8.32 -10.97 7.59
C GLY A 192 -7.66 -12.34 7.74
N ARG A 193 -6.56 -12.66 7.02
CA ARG A 193 -5.81 -13.92 7.16
C ARG A 193 -4.41 -13.68 7.73
N ARG A 194 -3.83 -14.75 8.30
CA ARG A 194 -2.41 -14.81 8.68
C ARG A 194 -1.55 -15.09 7.45
N LEU A 195 -0.33 -14.58 7.43
CA LEU A 195 0.69 -14.87 6.43
C LEU A 195 2.00 -15.18 7.13
N GLN A 196 2.65 -16.26 6.74
CA GLN A 196 4.02 -16.55 7.17
C GLN A 196 4.98 -16.20 6.04
N ILE A 197 6.01 -15.43 6.37
CA ILE A 197 7.12 -15.07 5.48
C ILE A 197 8.40 -15.21 6.30
N GLY A 198 9.32 -16.07 5.88
CA GLY A 198 10.53 -16.35 6.65
C GLY A 198 10.20 -16.74 8.09
N GLY A 199 10.82 -16.06 9.06
CA GLY A 199 10.56 -16.24 10.49
C GLY A 199 9.44 -15.36 11.06
N ALA A 200 8.79 -14.50 10.26
CA ALA A 200 7.78 -13.55 10.71
C ALA A 200 6.36 -13.98 10.33
N GLU A 201 5.40 -13.61 11.18
CA GLU A 201 3.98 -13.77 10.89
C GLU A 201 3.33 -12.39 10.78
N LEU A 202 2.49 -12.21 9.77
CA LEU A 202 1.77 -10.98 9.46
C LEU A 202 0.26 -11.24 9.37
N GLU A 203 -0.53 -10.19 9.51
CA GLU A 203 -1.97 -10.20 9.24
C GLU A 203 -2.28 -9.27 8.07
N GLY A 204 -3.14 -9.74 7.15
CA GLY A 204 -3.72 -8.90 6.11
C GLY A 204 -4.75 -7.94 6.68
N ILE A 205 -4.59 -6.64 6.41
CA ILE A 205 -5.48 -5.62 6.93
C ILE A 205 -6.47 -5.18 5.86
N ARG A 206 -5.98 -4.57 4.78
CA ARG A 206 -6.84 -3.96 3.77
C ARG A 206 -6.15 -3.80 2.41
N PRO A 207 -6.90 -3.82 1.30
CA PRO A 207 -6.40 -3.37 -0.01
C PRO A 207 -5.89 -1.93 0.02
N ALA A 208 -4.82 -1.68 -0.73
CA ALA A 208 -4.22 -0.36 -0.82
C ALA A 208 -4.79 0.41 -2.03
N ALA A 209 -5.62 1.42 -1.75
CA ALA A 209 -6.10 2.36 -2.76
C ALA A 209 -4.93 3.21 -3.29
N ARG A 210 -4.82 3.32 -4.62
CA ARG A 210 -3.70 4.01 -5.27
C ARG A 210 -4.05 5.45 -5.59
N CYS A 211 -3.16 6.35 -5.14
CA CYS A 211 -3.26 7.79 -5.33
C CYS A 211 -2.40 8.24 -6.54
N PRO A 212 -2.49 9.51 -6.94
CA PRO A 212 -1.74 10.06 -8.08
C PRO A 212 -0.21 10.00 -7.94
N ALA A 213 0.34 9.64 -6.78
CA ALA A 213 1.78 9.41 -6.60
C ALA A 213 2.30 8.26 -7.47
N THR A 214 1.45 7.25 -7.74
CA THR A 214 1.80 6.10 -8.58
C THR A 214 2.03 6.48 -10.05
N SER A 215 1.56 7.68 -10.46
CA SER A 215 1.70 8.19 -11.81
C SER A 215 3.09 8.76 -12.13
N VAL A 216 3.94 8.94 -11.11
CA VAL A 216 5.29 9.48 -11.28
C VAL A 216 6.28 8.36 -11.58
N ASN A 217 7.07 8.52 -12.64
CA ASN A 217 8.12 7.60 -13.02
C ASN A 217 9.29 7.62 -12.00
N PRO A 218 9.69 6.48 -11.44
CA PRO A 218 10.75 6.42 -10.43
C PRO A 218 12.15 6.77 -10.96
N ALA A 219 12.40 6.63 -12.26
CA ALA A 219 13.69 6.92 -12.88
C ALA A 219 13.79 8.39 -13.34
N THR A 220 12.71 8.94 -13.90
CA THR A 220 12.74 10.29 -14.51
C THR A 220 12.09 11.37 -13.65
N ALA A 221 11.35 10.99 -12.61
CA ALA A 221 10.54 11.90 -11.80
C ALA A 221 9.48 12.69 -12.58
N SER A 222 9.04 12.18 -13.74
CA SER A 222 7.97 12.78 -14.56
C SER A 222 6.67 11.99 -14.44
N ARG A 223 5.51 12.67 -14.51
CA ARG A 223 4.20 12.00 -14.67
C ARG A 223 4.06 11.48 -16.09
N ASP A 224 4.08 10.16 -16.24
CA ASP A 224 4.07 9.49 -17.53
C ASP A 224 2.91 8.51 -17.71
N LEU A 225 2.31 8.02 -16.61
CA LEU A 225 1.20 7.07 -16.63
C LEU A 225 0.15 7.48 -15.60
N ASP A 226 -1.10 7.69 -16.00
CA ASP A 226 -2.18 7.89 -15.01
C ASP A 226 -2.67 6.55 -14.45
N ILE A 227 -1.86 5.94 -13.58
CA ILE A 227 -2.10 4.60 -13.02
C ILE A 227 -3.50 4.49 -12.38
N PRO A 228 -3.96 5.40 -11.50
CA PRO A 228 -5.31 5.31 -10.93
C PRO A 228 -6.40 5.31 -12.01
N ALA A 229 -6.31 6.18 -13.03
CA ALA A 229 -7.31 6.21 -14.10
C ALA A 229 -7.29 4.93 -14.95
N ILE A 230 -6.10 4.43 -15.29
CA ILE A 230 -5.93 3.16 -16.02
C ILE A 230 -6.60 2.01 -15.24
N MET A 231 -6.36 1.93 -13.94
CA MET A 231 -6.93 0.88 -13.09
C MET A 231 -8.46 0.96 -13.01
N ILE A 232 -9.03 2.16 -12.83
CA ILE A 232 -10.48 2.34 -12.83
C ILE A 232 -11.08 1.92 -14.17
N LYS A 233 -10.46 2.32 -15.28
CA LYS A 233 -10.95 1.99 -16.63
C LYS A 233 -10.89 0.48 -16.91
N ALA A 234 -9.78 -0.17 -16.57
CA ALA A 234 -9.56 -1.58 -16.90
C ALA A 234 -10.23 -2.53 -15.90
N PHE A 235 -10.17 -2.21 -14.61
CA PHE A 235 -10.55 -3.11 -13.51
C PHE A 235 -11.74 -2.59 -12.70
N GLY A 236 -12.24 -1.37 -12.92
CA GLY A 236 -13.37 -0.82 -12.17
C GLY A 236 -13.03 -0.39 -10.73
N HIS A 237 -11.75 -0.39 -10.37
CA HIS A 237 -11.26 0.04 -9.06
C HIS A 237 -9.81 0.50 -9.14
N ASN A 238 -9.32 1.24 -8.13
CA ASN A 238 -7.92 1.71 -8.05
C ASN A 238 -7.11 1.02 -6.93
N TYR A 239 -7.46 -0.20 -6.54
CA TYR A 239 -6.68 -0.98 -5.56
C TYR A 239 -5.62 -1.84 -6.24
N CYS A 240 -4.42 -1.86 -5.67
CA CYS A 240 -3.33 -2.76 -6.06
C CYS A 240 -2.54 -3.04 -4.78
N GLY A 241 -2.19 -4.29 -4.48
CA GLY A 241 -1.48 -4.59 -3.23
C GLY A 241 -2.34 -4.38 -1.97
N ILE A 242 -1.75 -4.68 -0.82
CA ILE A 242 -2.43 -4.64 0.48
C ILE A 242 -1.52 -4.07 1.58
N TYR A 243 -2.14 -3.66 2.66
CA TYR A 243 -1.48 -3.31 3.92
C TYR A 243 -1.49 -4.50 4.88
N LEU A 244 -0.40 -4.65 5.62
CA LEU A 244 -0.15 -5.72 6.57
C LEU A 244 0.30 -5.14 7.91
N ARG A 245 0.03 -5.85 9.00
CA ARG A 245 0.70 -5.65 10.29
C ARG A 245 1.48 -6.87 10.70
N VAL A 246 2.60 -6.65 11.36
CA VAL A 246 3.43 -7.72 11.93
C VAL A 246 2.85 -8.13 13.27
N VAL A 247 2.59 -9.42 13.43
CA VAL A 247 2.01 -9.99 14.65
C VAL A 247 3.02 -10.84 15.42
N LYS A 248 3.96 -11.47 14.70
CA LYS A 248 5.09 -12.18 15.28
C LYS A 248 6.38 -11.65 14.66
N PRO A 249 7.29 -11.09 15.46
CA PRO A 249 8.57 -10.60 14.95
C PRO A 249 9.40 -11.75 14.36
N GLY A 250 10.17 -11.45 13.32
CA GLY A 250 10.99 -12.46 12.67
C GLY A 250 11.90 -11.90 11.59
N MET A 251 12.92 -12.68 11.23
CA MET A 251 13.79 -12.35 10.10
C MET A 251 13.11 -12.75 8.80
N ILE A 252 13.17 -11.87 7.80
CA ILE A 252 12.75 -12.15 6.43
C ILE A 252 13.86 -11.78 5.45
N LYS A 253 13.91 -12.45 4.32
CA LYS A 253 14.83 -12.15 3.23
C LYS A 253 14.23 -12.40 1.86
N SER A 254 14.80 -11.78 0.84
CA SER A 254 14.45 -12.07 -0.54
C SER A 254 14.62 -13.57 -0.82
N GLY A 255 13.65 -14.17 -1.50
CA GLY A 255 13.53 -15.60 -1.77
C GLY A 255 12.70 -16.37 -0.75
N ASP A 256 12.36 -15.80 0.42
CA ASP A 256 11.54 -16.50 1.40
C ASP A 256 10.16 -16.86 0.83
N ARG A 257 9.72 -18.08 1.11
CA ARG A 257 8.40 -18.57 0.72
C ARG A 257 7.31 -17.83 1.51
N ILE A 258 6.21 -17.56 0.84
CA ILE A 258 5.00 -17.00 1.43
C ILE A 258 3.97 -18.13 1.55
N THR A 259 3.41 -18.29 2.74
CA THR A 259 2.27 -19.18 2.96
C THR A 259 1.14 -18.44 3.63
N ILE A 260 -0.05 -18.59 3.06
CA ILE A 260 -1.28 -18.04 3.61
C ILE A 260 -1.75 -19.02 4.69
N GLY A 261 -1.92 -18.53 5.90
CA GLY A 261 -2.42 -19.28 7.05
C GLY A 261 -3.94 -19.19 7.18
N GLY A 262 -4.43 -19.55 8.36
CA GLY A 262 -5.84 -19.44 8.71
C GLY A 262 -6.31 -18.00 8.92
N ASN A 263 -7.54 -17.87 9.41
CA ASN A 263 -8.13 -16.58 9.74
C ASN A 263 -7.31 -15.87 10.84
N ALA A 264 -7.10 -14.58 10.63
CA ALA A 264 -6.57 -13.64 11.60
C ALA A 264 -7.58 -13.38 12.71
N GLY A 265 -7.11 -12.85 13.84
CA GLY A 265 -7.98 -12.35 14.90
C GLY A 265 -8.45 -10.91 14.67
N LEU A 266 -8.07 -10.29 13.55
CA LEU A 266 -8.36 -8.89 13.22
C LEU A 266 -9.85 -8.70 12.87
N PRO A 267 -10.60 -7.92 13.67
CA PRO A 267 -11.97 -7.54 13.34
C PRO A 267 -12.02 -6.64 12.10
N LEU A 268 -13.12 -6.71 11.35
CA LEU A 268 -13.31 -5.89 10.16
C LEU A 268 -13.33 -4.39 10.51
N GLU A 269 -13.91 -4.03 11.65
CA GLU A 269 -14.05 -2.66 12.12
C GLU A 269 -12.67 -2.00 12.33
N GLU A 270 -11.72 -2.77 12.85
CA GLU A 270 -10.33 -2.35 13.02
C GLU A 270 -9.61 -2.24 11.66
N ALA A 271 -9.92 -3.15 10.73
CA ALA A 271 -9.44 -3.06 9.36
C ALA A 271 -10.01 -1.87 8.58
N THR A 272 -11.10 -1.24 9.02
CA THR A 272 -11.72 -0.07 8.38
C THR A 272 -11.52 1.22 9.20
N SER A 273 -10.33 1.39 9.79
CA SER A 273 -9.96 2.55 10.61
C SER A 273 -10.13 3.90 9.89
N HIS A 274 -10.10 5.00 10.65
CA HIS A 274 -10.37 6.34 10.12
C HIS A 274 -9.47 6.68 8.91
N GLY A 275 -10.09 7.13 7.82
CA GLY A 275 -9.42 7.44 6.55
C GLY A 275 -9.16 6.24 5.64
N ALA A 276 -9.44 5.01 6.10
CA ALA A 276 -9.34 3.83 5.25
C ALA A 276 -10.39 3.87 4.12
N PRO A 277 -10.09 3.28 2.95
CA PRO A 277 -11.08 3.18 1.88
C PRO A 277 -12.31 2.38 2.34
N ASP A 278 -13.47 2.74 1.82
CA ASP A 278 -14.73 2.08 2.14
C ASP A 278 -14.70 0.57 1.84
N TYR A 279 -15.02 -0.26 2.84
CA TYR A 279 -15.03 -1.72 2.73
C TYR A 279 -15.92 -2.25 1.59
N ARG A 280 -16.98 -1.52 1.25
CA ARG A 280 -17.89 -1.89 0.14
C ARG A 280 -17.18 -1.85 -1.21
N LEU A 281 -16.15 -1.03 -1.35
CA LEU A 281 -15.43 -0.87 -2.61
C LEU A 281 -14.22 -1.80 -2.73
N TRP A 282 -13.86 -2.50 -1.65
CA TRP A 282 -12.70 -3.37 -1.66
C TRP A 282 -12.92 -4.56 -2.61
N PRO A 283 -11.98 -4.83 -3.52
CA PRO A 283 -11.96 -6.09 -4.24
C PRO A 283 -11.75 -7.23 -3.24
N LYS A 284 -12.58 -8.27 -3.33
CA LYS A 284 -12.56 -9.43 -2.44
C LYS A 284 -13.03 -10.67 -3.17
N PHE A 285 -12.50 -11.83 -2.81
CA PHE A 285 -12.96 -13.08 -3.42
C PHE A 285 -14.28 -13.55 -2.80
N ALA A 286 -15.16 -14.00 -3.67
CA ALA A 286 -16.41 -14.67 -3.35
C ALA A 286 -16.42 -16.07 -3.99
N ARG A 287 -17.14 -17.00 -3.37
CA ARG A 287 -17.42 -18.33 -3.91
C ARG A 287 -18.81 -18.39 -4.50
N VAL A 288 -18.96 -19.10 -5.61
CA VAL A 288 -20.27 -19.44 -6.17
C VAL A 288 -20.87 -20.53 -5.29
N VAL A 289 -22.02 -20.25 -4.66
CA VAL A 289 -22.69 -21.21 -3.76
C VAL A 289 -23.99 -21.76 -4.32
N ALA A 290 -24.60 -21.07 -5.29
CA ALA A 290 -25.75 -21.56 -6.03
C ALA A 290 -25.84 -20.87 -7.41
N HIS A 291 -26.37 -21.59 -8.40
CA HIS A 291 -26.69 -21.07 -9.72
C HIS A 291 -27.90 -21.84 -10.28
N ASP A 292 -28.90 -21.14 -10.81
CA ASP A 292 -30.15 -21.73 -11.31
C ASP A 292 -30.39 -21.51 -12.81
N GLY A 293 -29.38 -21.02 -13.54
CA GLY A 293 -29.46 -20.68 -14.96
C GLY A 293 -29.85 -19.23 -15.24
N GLN A 294 -30.37 -18.49 -14.25
CA GLN A 294 -30.69 -17.07 -14.37
C GLN A 294 -29.97 -16.22 -13.34
N THR A 295 -29.84 -16.72 -12.12
CA THR A 295 -29.22 -16.03 -11.00
C THR A 295 -28.03 -16.82 -10.48
N THR A 296 -27.10 -16.09 -9.86
CA THR A 296 -25.93 -16.66 -9.20
C THR A 296 -25.83 -16.10 -7.79
N THR A 297 -25.73 -16.97 -6.79
CA THR A 297 -25.54 -16.58 -5.39
C THR A 297 -24.07 -16.73 -5.01
N LEU A 298 -23.53 -15.66 -4.44
CA LEU A 298 -22.14 -15.51 -4.05
C LEU A 298 -22.03 -15.37 -2.53
N ALA A 299 -21.10 -16.10 -1.92
CA ALA A 299 -20.75 -15.95 -0.50
C ALA A 299 -19.28 -15.58 -0.35
N SER A 300 -18.88 -14.99 0.78
CA SER A 300 -17.46 -14.65 0.98
C SER A 300 -16.56 -15.89 0.93
N ASP A 301 -15.41 -15.74 0.28
CA ASP A 301 -14.28 -16.68 0.37
C ASP A 301 -13.35 -16.34 1.54
N GLY A 302 -13.49 -15.14 2.09
CA GLY A 302 -12.67 -14.63 3.18
C GLY A 302 -13.32 -14.82 4.56
N PRO A 303 -12.58 -14.43 5.61
CA PRO A 303 -13.07 -14.41 6.98
C PRO A 303 -14.15 -13.34 7.21
N TRP A 304 -14.19 -12.30 6.38
CA TRP A 304 -15.12 -11.20 6.50
C TRP A 304 -16.27 -11.34 5.49
N PRO A 305 -17.50 -10.93 5.84
CA PRO A 305 -18.67 -11.10 4.99
C PRO A 305 -18.56 -10.23 3.73
N LEU A 306 -19.31 -10.58 2.68
CA LEU A 306 -19.55 -9.64 1.59
C LEU A 306 -20.27 -8.40 2.16
N PRO A 307 -20.02 -7.20 1.61
CA PRO A 307 -20.65 -5.97 2.10
C PRO A 307 -22.17 -6.06 1.99
N GLN A 308 -22.87 -5.36 2.88
CA GLN A 308 -24.33 -5.24 2.79
C GLN A 308 -24.71 -4.67 1.43
N ALA A 309 -25.68 -5.33 0.79
CA ALA A 309 -26.16 -5.03 -0.53
C ALA A 309 -27.69 -5.02 -0.57
N HIS A 310 -28.25 -4.24 -1.50
CA HIS A 310 -29.67 -4.05 -1.70
C HIS A 310 -30.04 -4.36 -3.16
N PRO A 311 -31.26 -4.88 -3.42
CA PRO A 311 -31.75 -5.05 -4.77
C PRO A 311 -31.67 -3.76 -5.61
N GLY A 312 -31.32 -3.88 -6.90
CA GLY A 312 -31.13 -2.74 -7.81
C GLY A 312 -29.75 -2.08 -7.74
N GLN A 313 -28.92 -2.43 -6.75
CA GLN A 313 -27.49 -2.11 -6.80
C GLN A 313 -26.78 -3.03 -7.80
N ARG A 314 -25.54 -2.68 -8.16
CA ARG A 314 -24.71 -3.47 -9.07
C ARG A 314 -23.51 -4.06 -8.37
N LEU A 315 -23.21 -5.32 -8.65
CA LEU A 315 -21.95 -5.96 -8.27
C LEU A 315 -21.07 -6.10 -9.49
N ARG A 316 -19.78 -5.81 -9.35
CA ARG A 316 -18.80 -6.10 -10.40
C ARG A 316 -18.12 -7.43 -10.14
N LEU A 317 -18.14 -8.32 -11.14
CA LEU A 317 -17.47 -9.61 -11.18
C LEU A 317 -16.27 -9.49 -12.13
N HIS A 318 -15.08 -9.78 -11.62
CA HIS A 318 -13.84 -9.64 -12.38
C HIS A 318 -13.44 -10.96 -13.05
N GLY A 319 -12.77 -10.88 -14.20
CA GLY A 319 -12.28 -12.05 -14.93
C GLY A 319 -13.30 -12.79 -15.80
N ILE A 320 -14.53 -12.27 -15.91
CA ILE A 320 -15.59 -12.85 -16.76
C ILE A 320 -16.12 -11.85 -17.78
N LYS A 321 -16.84 -12.33 -18.81
CA LYS A 321 -17.62 -11.50 -19.74
C LYS A 321 -18.83 -10.91 -19.01
N ASN A 322 -19.22 -9.68 -19.33
CA ASN A 322 -20.26 -8.90 -18.63
C ASN A 322 -19.95 -8.69 -17.15
N THR A 323 -18.99 -7.80 -16.88
CA THR A 323 -18.41 -7.61 -15.55
C THR A 323 -19.35 -6.96 -14.55
N GLU A 324 -20.46 -6.34 -14.94
CA GLU A 324 -21.39 -5.68 -14.01
C GLU A 324 -22.77 -6.31 -14.12
N THR A 325 -23.31 -6.72 -12.98
CA THR A 325 -24.61 -7.40 -12.86
C THR A 325 -25.44 -6.75 -11.77
N GLU A 326 -26.75 -6.72 -11.97
CA GLU A 326 -27.69 -6.26 -10.95
C GLU A 326 -27.75 -7.28 -9.81
N ILE A 327 -27.90 -6.75 -8.59
CA ILE A 327 -28.16 -7.52 -7.38
C ILE A 327 -29.67 -7.66 -7.26
N SER A 328 -30.16 -8.90 -7.21
CA SER A 328 -31.59 -9.19 -7.04
C SER A 328 -31.95 -9.53 -5.60
N ALA A 329 -31.00 -10.06 -4.81
CA ALA A 329 -31.21 -10.33 -3.39
C ALA A 329 -29.91 -10.28 -2.59
N SER A 330 -30.04 -10.08 -1.28
CA SER A 330 -28.95 -10.22 -0.31
C SER A 330 -29.52 -10.84 0.97
N THR A 331 -28.98 -11.97 1.40
CA THR A 331 -29.50 -12.72 2.55
C THR A 331 -28.35 -13.37 3.30
N ASN A 332 -28.29 -13.17 4.62
CA ASN A 332 -27.30 -13.78 5.51
C ASN A 332 -25.83 -13.60 5.04
N GLY A 333 -25.50 -12.44 4.46
CA GLY A 333 -24.15 -12.13 3.97
C GLY A 333 -23.79 -12.76 2.61
N ALA A 334 -24.73 -13.44 1.96
CA ALA A 334 -24.64 -13.84 0.56
C ALA A 334 -25.36 -12.83 -0.34
N ILE A 335 -24.83 -12.63 -1.54
CA ILE A 335 -25.36 -11.70 -2.55
C ILE A 335 -25.78 -12.52 -3.78
N THR A 336 -27.02 -12.36 -4.22
CA THR A 336 -27.55 -12.97 -5.44
C THR A 336 -27.60 -11.93 -6.55
N VAL A 337 -27.10 -12.31 -7.72
CA VAL A 337 -26.98 -11.45 -8.89
C VAL A 337 -27.66 -12.06 -10.11
N ASP A 338 -28.17 -11.21 -11.00
CA ASP A 338 -28.87 -11.60 -12.23
C ASP A 338 -27.87 -11.96 -13.34
N LEU A 339 -27.28 -13.14 -13.19
CA LEU A 339 -26.24 -13.67 -14.05
C LEU A 339 -26.57 -15.08 -14.53
N ALA A 340 -26.98 -15.17 -15.80
CA ALA A 340 -27.30 -16.42 -16.49
C ALA A 340 -26.06 -17.20 -17.00
N ASN A 341 -24.84 -16.74 -16.72
CA ASN A 341 -23.62 -17.42 -17.19
C ASN A 341 -23.41 -18.74 -16.43
N THR A 342 -23.33 -19.85 -17.15
CA THR A 342 -23.11 -21.20 -16.58
C THR A 342 -21.64 -21.58 -16.47
N ASP A 343 -20.73 -20.82 -17.09
CA ASP A 343 -19.27 -21.05 -17.03
C ASP A 343 -18.64 -20.03 -16.06
N LEU A 344 -18.90 -20.24 -14.77
CA LEU A 344 -18.35 -19.42 -13.69
C LEU A 344 -17.29 -20.21 -12.94
N PRO A 345 -16.16 -19.57 -12.58
CA PRO A 345 -15.19 -20.21 -11.69
C PRO A 345 -15.80 -20.40 -10.30
N ASP A 346 -15.35 -21.43 -9.57
CA ASP A 346 -15.76 -21.69 -8.18
C ASP A 346 -15.52 -20.49 -7.26
N ARG A 347 -14.51 -19.69 -7.60
CA ARG A 347 -14.08 -18.50 -6.87
C ARG A 347 -13.90 -17.34 -7.83
N ILE A 348 -14.47 -16.20 -7.51
CA ILE A 348 -14.46 -15.00 -8.34
C ILE A 348 -14.13 -13.78 -7.51
N LEU A 349 -13.31 -12.88 -8.07
CA LEU A 349 -13.06 -11.58 -7.45
C LEU A 349 -14.27 -10.68 -7.71
N VAL A 350 -14.76 -9.98 -6.68
CA VAL A 350 -15.87 -9.04 -6.77
C VAL A 350 -15.53 -7.69 -6.15
N SER A 351 -16.18 -6.62 -6.63
CA SER A 351 -16.15 -5.30 -6.00
C SER A 351 -17.53 -4.63 -6.08
N GLY A 352 -17.83 -3.75 -5.13
CA GLY A 352 -19.18 -3.21 -4.93
C GLY A 352 -19.85 -3.82 -3.70
N PRO A 353 -21.11 -3.45 -3.42
CA PRO A 353 -22.09 -2.94 -4.38
C PRO A 353 -21.88 -1.47 -4.77
N PHE A 354 -22.28 -1.15 -6.01
CA PHE A 354 -22.33 0.20 -6.58
C PHE A 354 -23.78 0.66 -6.77
N GLY A 355 -24.00 1.97 -6.70
CA GLY A 355 -25.33 2.57 -6.79
C GLY A 355 -25.96 2.86 -5.43
N ARG A 356 -26.99 3.71 -5.41
CA ARG A 356 -27.77 4.00 -4.19
C ARG A 356 -28.78 2.86 -4.00
N GLY A 357 -28.67 2.17 -2.88
CA GLY A 357 -29.68 1.22 -2.41
C GLY A 357 -30.81 1.91 -1.67
#